data_AF-A0A172XDD7-F1
#
_entry.id   AF-A0A172XDD7-F1
#
_cell.length_a   1.000
_cell.length_b   1.000
_cell.length_c   1.000
_cell.angle_alpha   90.00
_cell.angle_beta   90.00
_cell.angle_gamma   90.00
#
_symmetry.space_group_name_H-M   'P 1'
#
loop_
_entity.id
_entity.type
_entity.pdbx_description
1 polymer ?
#
loop_
_entity_poly.entity_id
_entity_poly.type
_entity_poly.pdbx_seq_one_letter_code
_entity_poly.pdbx_strand_id
1 'polypeptide(L)'
;MKDPKTLFLTSIANLGKGFLDVFTSLSDMVAGAFGIKADTKKSDIGQYFIDIANTMNTVKKKLQTEVAANGNYSKIKTIVEHFITNTLDKIAEGATTDSAIGDATKDGQDPAPADVASVNSLIKGIKIIVDVVLKKDEGSAEATKTAESEQKSIGKLFGGKDNGGEEAQAAAASASIGAVTGADILQAIAKSGETADNIKDIEAATGAASIAAAKKDDNKEIKDEAAKKDAVIAAGIALRAMAKDGKFAAKNNEEKSAHAVNGAAASAVGKTLSTLIIAIRNTVDSGLKSINAVLATVTQEDKSADSTTLVDATASRQQQ
;
A
#
# COMPACT_ATOMS: atom_id res chain seq x y z
N MET A 1 46.75 -4.43 -21.63
CA MET A 1 45.54 -5.09 -21.08
C MET A 1 45.42 -4.71 -19.61
N LYS A 2 44.25 -4.26 -19.16
CA LYS A 2 44.01 -4.01 -17.72
C LYS A 2 44.02 -5.36 -17.00
N ASP A 3 44.70 -5.46 -15.86
CA ASP A 3 44.81 -6.75 -15.18
C ASP A 3 43.43 -7.21 -14.64
N PRO A 4 43.20 -8.53 -14.54
CA PRO A 4 41.90 -9.09 -14.14
C PRO A 4 41.40 -8.60 -12.77
N LYS A 5 42.32 -8.27 -11.83
CA LYS A 5 41.97 -7.75 -10.49
C LYS A 5 41.52 -6.31 -10.58
N THR A 6 42.18 -5.48 -11.39
CA THR A 6 41.72 -4.10 -11.66
C THR A 6 40.35 -4.09 -12.34
N LEU A 7 40.09 -4.99 -13.29
CA LEU A 7 38.77 -5.12 -13.93
C LEU A 7 37.69 -5.55 -12.92
N PHE A 8 38.00 -6.52 -12.05
CA PHE A 8 37.11 -6.99 -11.00
C PHE A 8 36.74 -5.89 -9.99
N LEU A 9 37.75 -5.19 -9.45
CA LEU A 9 37.54 -4.09 -8.50
C LEU A 9 36.78 -2.93 -9.14
N THR A 10 37.02 -2.64 -10.43
CA THR A 10 36.25 -1.63 -11.17
C THR A 10 34.78 -2.04 -11.30
N SER A 11 34.48 -3.32 -11.55
CA SER A 11 33.09 -3.82 -11.59
C SER A 11 32.38 -3.66 -10.23
N ILE A 12 33.05 -4.00 -9.12
CA ILE A 12 32.46 -3.86 -7.78
C ILE A 12 32.24 -2.38 -7.43
N ALA A 13 33.20 -1.50 -7.75
CA ALA A 13 33.08 -0.07 -7.50
C ALA A 13 31.91 0.56 -8.30
N ASN A 14 31.75 0.19 -9.56
CA ASN A 14 30.63 0.65 -10.39
C ASN A 14 29.28 0.15 -9.86
N LEU A 15 29.23 -1.12 -9.43
CA LEU A 15 28.03 -1.70 -8.83
C LEU A 15 27.65 -1.02 -7.50
N GLY A 16 28.64 -0.74 -6.65
CA GLY A 16 28.43 0.03 -5.40
C GLY A 16 27.93 1.45 -5.66
N LYS A 17 28.44 2.12 -6.70
CA LYS A 17 27.95 3.45 -7.11
C LYS A 17 26.53 3.40 -7.68
N GLY A 18 26.25 2.45 -8.57
CA GLY A 18 24.91 2.26 -9.15
C GLY A 18 23.86 1.98 -8.08
N PHE A 19 24.24 1.22 -7.05
CA PHE A 19 23.41 0.93 -5.90
C PHE A 19 23.19 2.17 -4.98
N LEU A 20 24.20 3.02 -4.78
CA LEU A 20 24.04 4.25 -4.01
C LEU A 20 23.10 5.25 -4.70
N ASP A 21 23.16 5.34 -6.03
CA ASP A 21 22.24 6.15 -6.82
C ASP A 21 20.79 5.64 -6.68
N VAL A 22 20.61 4.31 -6.67
CA VAL A 22 19.33 3.64 -6.42
C VAL A 22 18.80 4.00 -5.03
N PHE A 23 19.64 3.87 -4.00
CA PHE A 23 19.28 4.19 -2.61
C PHE A 23 18.86 5.67 -2.46
N THR A 24 19.62 6.59 -3.06
CA THR A 24 19.32 8.03 -3.02
C THR A 24 17.99 8.33 -3.69
N SER A 25 17.76 7.79 -4.91
CA SER A 25 16.50 8.00 -5.62
C SER A 25 15.27 7.51 -4.86
N LEU A 26 15.41 6.41 -4.12
CA LEU A 26 14.34 5.88 -3.28
C LEU A 26 14.16 6.68 -1.99
N SER A 27 15.25 7.14 -1.38
CA SER A 27 15.20 7.96 -0.16
C SER A 27 14.42 9.26 -0.40
N ASP A 28 14.71 9.95 -1.51
CA ASP A 28 14.07 11.21 -1.90
C ASP A 28 12.55 11.01 -2.13
N MET A 29 12.15 9.91 -2.76
CA MET A 29 10.75 9.54 -3.02
C MET A 29 9.93 9.34 -1.73
N VAL A 30 10.52 8.74 -0.70
CA VAL A 30 9.78 8.48 0.55
C VAL A 30 9.61 9.74 1.40
N ALA A 31 10.37 10.81 1.13
CA ALA A 31 10.16 12.10 1.80
C ALA A 31 8.85 12.80 1.39
N GLY A 32 8.31 12.51 0.20
CA GLY A 32 7.12 13.16 -0.35
C GLY A 32 5.77 12.68 0.20
N ALA A 33 5.72 11.57 0.92
CA ALA A 33 4.47 10.97 1.43
C ALA A 33 3.88 11.66 2.67
N PHE A 34 4.67 12.49 3.34
CA PHE A 34 4.25 13.18 4.57
C PHE A 34 3.43 14.42 4.21
N GLY A 35 2.11 14.34 4.44
CA GLY A 35 1.23 15.49 4.23
C GLY A 35 -0.17 15.18 3.70
N ILE A 36 -0.64 13.92 3.78
CA ILE A 36 -2.03 13.58 3.43
C ILE A 36 -2.99 14.45 4.26
N LYS A 37 -3.80 15.22 3.55
CA LYS A 37 -4.82 16.12 4.09
C LYS A 37 -6.17 15.78 3.46
N ALA A 38 -7.23 16.35 4.02
CA ALA A 38 -8.58 16.14 3.51
C ALA A 38 -8.75 16.55 2.04
N ASP A 39 -7.98 17.52 1.56
CA ASP A 39 -7.98 18.04 0.18
C ASP A 39 -7.01 17.30 -0.76
N THR A 40 -6.24 16.32 -0.26
CA THR A 40 -5.43 15.44 -1.10
C THR A 40 -6.34 14.68 -2.06
N LYS A 41 -6.01 14.69 -3.36
CA LYS A 41 -6.80 13.98 -4.36
C LYS A 41 -6.51 12.50 -4.32
N LYS A 42 -7.51 11.68 -4.68
CA LYS A 42 -7.31 10.24 -4.83
C LYS A 42 -6.31 9.97 -5.97
N SER A 43 -6.35 10.74 -7.05
CA SER A 43 -5.36 10.67 -8.15
C SER A 43 -3.93 11.00 -7.72
N ASP A 44 -3.73 11.89 -6.74
CA ASP A 44 -2.39 12.16 -6.20
C ASP A 44 -1.82 10.92 -5.48
N ILE A 45 -2.68 10.15 -4.81
CA ILE A 45 -2.30 8.87 -4.21
C ILE A 45 -1.91 7.88 -5.31
N GLY A 46 -2.74 7.73 -6.34
CA GLY A 46 -2.42 6.84 -7.46
C GLY A 46 -1.11 7.21 -8.14
N GLN A 47 -0.90 8.51 -8.40
CA GLN A 47 0.32 9.04 -9.00
C GLN A 47 1.54 8.76 -8.12
N TYR A 48 1.42 8.90 -6.80
CA TYR A 48 2.50 8.56 -5.88
C TYR A 48 2.97 7.11 -6.04
N PHE A 49 2.05 6.15 -6.17
CA PHE A 49 2.41 4.74 -6.40
C PHE A 49 2.97 4.48 -7.81
N ILE A 50 2.51 5.23 -8.83
CA ILE A 50 3.12 5.22 -10.17
C ILE A 50 4.57 5.72 -10.12
N ASP A 51 4.84 6.78 -9.36
CA ASP A 51 6.18 7.33 -9.20
C ASP A 51 7.11 6.36 -8.46
N ILE A 52 6.58 5.63 -7.46
CA ILE A 52 7.30 4.51 -6.84
C ILE A 52 7.62 3.43 -7.88
N ALA A 53 6.64 3.02 -8.67
CA ALA A 53 6.82 1.98 -9.70
C ALA A 53 7.86 2.38 -10.74
N ASN A 54 7.83 3.64 -11.21
CA ASN A 54 8.81 4.20 -12.15
C ASN A 54 10.22 4.23 -11.57
N THR A 55 10.34 4.60 -10.29
CA THR A 55 11.62 4.57 -9.57
C THR A 55 12.14 3.13 -9.48
N MET A 56 11.31 2.17 -9.05
CA MET A 56 11.68 0.76 -8.97
C MET A 56 12.09 0.18 -10.34
N ASN A 57 11.43 0.60 -11.43
CA ASN A 57 11.83 0.25 -12.80
C ASN A 57 13.19 0.82 -13.18
N THR A 58 13.47 2.06 -12.79
CA THR A 58 14.79 2.69 -12.99
C THR A 58 15.87 1.93 -12.22
N VAL A 59 15.60 1.58 -10.96
CA VAL A 59 16.48 0.76 -10.12
C VAL A 59 16.74 -0.60 -10.77
N LYS A 60 15.69 -1.28 -11.20
CA LYS A 60 15.76 -2.57 -11.91
C LYS A 60 16.65 -2.49 -13.15
N LYS A 61 16.48 -1.45 -13.98
CA LYS A 61 17.26 -1.25 -15.20
C LYS A 61 18.74 -0.98 -14.89
N LYS A 62 19.03 -0.17 -13.87
CA LYS A 62 20.40 0.06 -13.40
C LYS A 62 21.04 -1.23 -12.89
N LEU A 63 20.33 -2.00 -12.04
CA LEU A 63 20.78 -3.32 -11.59
C LEU A 63 20.98 -4.29 -12.78
N GLN A 64 20.15 -4.22 -13.82
CA GLN A 64 20.35 -5.02 -15.03
C GLN A 64 21.69 -4.72 -15.69
N THR A 65 21.96 -3.44 -15.95
CA THR A 65 23.19 -3.02 -16.62
C THR A 65 24.44 -3.43 -15.83
N GLU A 66 24.39 -3.33 -14.50
CA GLU A 66 25.55 -3.58 -13.64
C GLU A 66 25.75 -5.06 -13.26
N VAL A 67 24.68 -5.87 -13.21
CA VAL A 67 24.68 -7.25 -12.66
C VAL A 67 24.44 -8.32 -13.73
N ALA A 68 24.19 -7.96 -15.00
CA ALA A 68 23.94 -8.89 -16.12
C ALA A 68 25.05 -9.94 -16.37
N ALA A 69 26.22 -9.81 -15.74
CA ALA A 69 27.31 -10.77 -15.81
C ALA A 69 27.26 -11.89 -14.73
N ASN A 70 26.29 -11.89 -13.80
CA ASN A 70 26.19 -12.86 -12.70
C ASN A 70 24.86 -13.63 -12.71
N GLY A 71 24.89 -14.97 -12.64
CA GLY A 71 23.71 -15.85 -12.74
C GLY A 71 22.58 -15.60 -11.72
N ASN A 72 22.88 -14.96 -10.58
CA ASN A 72 21.88 -14.61 -9.56
C ASN A 72 20.93 -13.46 -9.95
N TYR A 73 21.19 -12.73 -11.04
CA TYR A 73 20.36 -11.61 -11.49
C TYR A 73 18.92 -12.03 -11.86
N SER A 74 18.73 -13.23 -12.42
CA SER A 74 17.41 -13.68 -12.91
C SER A 74 16.35 -13.76 -11.80
N LYS A 75 16.73 -14.25 -10.61
CA LYS A 75 15.82 -14.36 -9.44
C LYS A 75 15.43 -12.97 -8.91
N ILE A 76 16.40 -12.05 -8.81
CA ILE A 76 16.18 -10.67 -8.37
C ILE A 76 15.24 -9.95 -9.34
N LYS A 77 15.45 -10.14 -10.65
CA LYS A 77 14.61 -9.56 -11.70
C LYS A 77 13.13 -9.95 -11.54
N THR A 78 12.84 -11.25 -11.35
CA THR A 78 11.46 -11.74 -11.20
C THR A 78 10.78 -11.18 -9.94
N ILE A 79 11.51 -11.10 -8.82
CA ILE A 79 10.96 -10.54 -7.57
C ILE A 79 10.63 -9.05 -7.74
N VAL A 80 11.53 -8.28 -8.36
CA VAL A 80 11.31 -6.86 -8.63
C VAL A 80 10.16 -6.63 -9.63
N GLU A 81 10.05 -7.46 -10.67
CA GLU A 81 8.91 -7.41 -11.60
C GLU A 81 7.58 -7.67 -10.92
N HIS A 82 7.52 -8.69 -10.07
CA HIS A 82 6.31 -9.01 -9.32
C HIS A 82 5.91 -7.88 -8.36
N PHE A 83 6.89 -7.25 -7.68
CA PHE A 83 6.66 -6.11 -6.80
C PHE A 83 6.17 -4.84 -7.54
N ILE A 84 6.44 -4.70 -8.84
CA ILE A 84 5.97 -3.55 -9.61
C ILE A 84 4.58 -3.83 -10.20
N THR A 85 4.50 -4.82 -11.10
CA THR A 85 3.34 -5.00 -11.99
C THR A 85 2.10 -5.58 -11.30
N ASN A 86 2.27 -6.30 -10.18
CA ASN A 86 1.13 -6.91 -9.48
C ASN A 86 0.74 -6.17 -8.20
N THR A 87 1.42 -5.07 -7.88
CA THR A 87 1.38 -4.50 -6.53
C THR A 87 1.20 -2.99 -6.57
N LEU A 88 2.20 -2.23 -7.02
CA LEU A 88 2.14 -0.77 -7.07
C LEU A 88 1.14 -0.29 -8.12
N ASP A 89 1.13 -0.93 -9.29
CA ASP A 89 0.16 -0.64 -10.36
C ASP A 89 -1.29 -0.86 -9.88
N LYS A 90 -1.52 -1.86 -9.03
CA LYS A 90 -2.85 -2.13 -8.47
C LYS A 90 -3.32 -1.06 -7.50
N ILE A 91 -2.41 -0.50 -6.69
CA ILE A 91 -2.76 0.63 -5.82
C ILE A 91 -3.06 1.87 -6.67
N ALA A 92 -2.27 2.10 -7.71
CA ALA A 92 -2.49 3.19 -8.65
C ALA A 92 -3.83 3.08 -9.41
N GLU A 93 -4.16 1.90 -9.93
CA GLU A 93 -5.45 1.61 -10.58
C GLU A 93 -6.64 1.86 -9.66
N GLY A 94 -6.47 1.63 -8.35
CA GLY A 94 -7.50 1.88 -7.35
C GLY A 94 -7.75 3.36 -7.09
N ALA A 95 -6.71 4.19 -7.03
CA ALA A 95 -6.80 5.59 -6.61
C ALA A 95 -6.67 6.55 -7.80
N THR A 96 -7.72 6.64 -8.64
CA THR A 96 -7.60 7.28 -9.97
C THR A 96 -8.38 8.58 -10.16
N THR A 97 -9.31 8.93 -9.25
CA THR A 97 -10.20 10.09 -9.45
C THR A 97 -9.63 11.38 -8.85
N ASP A 98 -9.91 12.52 -9.47
CA ASP A 98 -9.49 13.83 -8.98
C ASP A 98 -10.26 14.36 -7.76
N SER A 99 -11.27 13.63 -7.29
CA SER A 99 -11.96 13.95 -6.03
C SER A 99 -11.01 13.86 -4.84
N ALA A 100 -11.25 14.70 -3.84
CA ALA A 100 -10.51 14.66 -2.59
C ALA A 100 -10.83 13.38 -1.79
N ILE A 101 -9.94 12.97 -0.90
CA ILE A 101 -10.19 11.78 -0.05
C ILE A 101 -11.32 11.98 0.97
N GLY A 102 -11.50 13.22 1.46
CA GLY A 102 -12.60 13.57 2.34
C GLY A 102 -13.90 13.81 1.57
N ASP A 103 -13.82 14.67 0.54
CA ASP A 103 -14.90 15.12 -0.36
C ASP A 103 -16.23 15.51 0.32
N ALA A 104 -16.29 15.65 1.65
CA ALA A 104 -17.49 16.04 2.38
C ALA A 104 -17.74 17.54 2.23
N THR A 105 -18.97 17.87 1.83
CA THR A 105 -19.39 19.25 1.54
C THR A 105 -20.18 19.85 2.71
N LYS A 106 -20.08 21.17 2.87
CA LYS A 106 -20.79 21.93 3.92
C LYS A 106 -22.31 21.99 3.70
N ASP A 107 -22.73 21.89 2.44
CA ASP A 107 -24.15 21.82 2.01
C ASP A 107 -24.76 20.43 2.25
N GLY A 108 -24.01 19.53 2.90
CA GLY A 108 -24.35 18.13 3.07
C GLY A 108 -24.24 17.32 1.79
N GLN A 109 -23.99 16.03 1.95
CA GLN A 109 -23.92 15.10 0.84
C GLN A 109 -24.35 13.70 1.23
N ASP A 110 -24.98 13.02 0.28
CA ASP A 110 -25.22 11.60 0.40
C ASP A 110 -23.92 10.81 0.18
N PRO A 111 -23.76 9.66 0.86
CA PRO A 111 -22.64 8.77 0.61
C PRO A 111 -22.80 8.10 -0.75
N ALA A 112 -21.67 7.78 -1.39
CA ALA A 112 -21.63 7.00 -2.61
C ALA A 112 -20.72 5.78 -2.40
N PRO A 113 -21.17 4.56 -2.75
CA PRO A 113 -20.34 3.37 -2.64
C PRO A 113 -19.04 3.56 -3.43
N ALA A 114 -17.93 3.06 -2.88
CA ALA A 114 -16.71 2.98 -3.66
C ALA A 114 -16.89 1.96 -4.80
N ASP A 115 -16.29 2.25 -5.95
CA ASP A 115 -16.22 1.33 -7.08
C ASP A 115 -15.56 0.02 -6.64
N VAL A 116 -16.24 -1.09 -6.91
CA VAL A 116 -15.83 -2.42 -6.44
C VAL A 116 -14.51 -2.86 -7.06
N ALA A 117 -14.29 -2.56 -8.34
CA ALA A 117 -13.03 -2.89 -9.02
C ALA A 117 -11.86 -2.12 -8.39
N SER A 118 -12.04 -0.83 -8.13
CA SER A 118 -11.08 0.02 -7.44
C SER A 118 -10.76 -0.48 -6.02
N VAL A 119 -11.77 -0.81 -5.22
CA VAL A 119 -11.58 -1.39 -3.86
C VAL A 119 -10.77 -2.67 -3.93
N ASN A 120 -11.13 -3.59 -4.84
CA ASN A 120 -10.44 -4.86 -4.99
C ASN A 120 -9.00 -4.69 -5.50
N SER A 121 -8.73 -3.70 -6.36
CA SER A 121 -7.37 -3.35 -6.80
C SER A 121 -6.52 -2.83 -5.64
N LEU A 122 -7.04 -1.91 -4.81
CA LEU A 122 -6.35 -1.45 -3.60
C LEU A 122 -6.03 -2.60 -2.65
N ILE A 123 -6.99 -3.48 -2.38
CA ILE A 123 -6.80 -4.64 -1.49
C ILE A 123 -5.70 -5.56 -2.04
N LYS A 124 -5.76 -5.92 -3.33
CA LYS A 124 -4.76 -6.78 -3.96
C LYS A 124 -3.35 -6.19 -3.86
N GLY A 125 -3.22 -4.91 -4.21
CA GLY A 125 -1.96 -4.19 -4.12
C GLY A 125 -1.42 -4.17 -2.70
N ILE A 126 -2.22 -3.70 -1.74
CA ILE A 126 -1.80 -3.59 -0.33
C ILE A 126 -1.48 -4.96 0.28
N LYS A 127 -2.29 -5.99 0.00
CA LYS A 127 -2.08 -7.35 0.50
C LYS A 127 -0.72 -7.90 0.10
N ILE A 128 -0.36 -7.79 -1.17
CA ILE A 128 0.94 -8.28 -1.66
C ILE A 128 2.09 -7.52 -1.00
N ILE A 129 1.95 -6.20 -0.78
CA ILE A 129 2.97 -5.44 -0.05
C ILE A 129 3.07 -5.95 1.38
N VAL A 130 1.95 -6.06 2.09
CA VAL A 130 1.90 -6.47 3.50
C VAL A 130 2.59 -7.82 3.72
N ASP A 131 2.35 -8.80 2.86
CA ASP A 131 2.97 -10.13 2.92
C ASP A 131 4.51 -10.06 2.80
N VAL A 132 5.04 -9.00 2.20
CA VAL A 132 6.48 -8.79 1.98
C VAL A 132 7.10 -7.86 3.01
N VAL A 133 6.37 -6.83 3.47
CA VAL A 133 6.95 -5.72 4.24
C VAL A 133 6.64 -5.74 5.72
N LEU A 134 5.54 -6.37 6.16
CA LEU A 134 5.23 -6.49 7.57
C LEU A 134 5.82 -7.78 8.13
N LYS A 135 6.27 -7.73 9.40
CA LYS A 135 6.71 -8.94 10.10
C LYS A 135 5.49 -9.81 10.43
N LYS A 136 5.74 -11.11 10.63
CA LYS A 136 4.71 -12.14 10.85
C LYS A 136 3.72 -11.85 11.98
N ASP A 137 4.12 -11.03 12.96
CA ASP A 137 3.31 -10.64 14.13
C ASP A 137 3.14 -9.12 14.27
N GLU A 138 3.38 -8.37 13.19
CA GLU A 138 3.24 -6.92 13.17
C GLU A 138 1.80 -6.51 12.87
N GLY A 139 1.14 -5.94 13.88
CA GLY A 139 -0.26 -5.52 13.83
C GLY A 139 -1.25 -6.69 13.93
N SER A 140 -2.52 -6.35 14.14
CA SER A 140 -3.64 -7.27 14.20
C SER A 140 -4.85 -6.71 13.46
N ALA A 141 -5.34 -7.48 12.49
CA ALA A 141 -6.58 -7.17 11.77
C ALA A 141 -7.81 -7.12 12.69
N GLU A 142 -7.73 -7.74 13.87
CA GLU A 142 -8.83 -7.81 14.84
C GLU A 142 -8.67 -6.78 15.97
N ALA A 143 -7.68 -5.88 15.89
CA ALA A 143 -7.44 -4.89 16.91
C ALA A 143 -8.68 -4.00 17.12
N THR A 144 -9.11 -3.93 18.37
CA THR A 144 -10.29 -3.18 18.79
C THR A 144 -10.14 -2.75 20.24
N LYS A 145 -10.53 -1.52 20.55
CA LYS A 145 -10.40 -0.88 21.86
C LYS A 145 -11.56 0.06 22.19
N THR A 146 -12.21 0.65 21.19
CA THR A 146 -13.39 1.50 21.41
C THR A 146 -14.60 0.68 21.87
N ALA A 147 -15.62 1.36 22.39
CA ALA A 147 -16.84 0.70 22.83
C ALA A 147 -17.69 0.26 21.62
N GLU A 148 -18.44 -0.83 21.81
CA GLU A 148 -19.30 -1.38 20.75
C GLU A 148 -20.34 -0.37 20.25
N SER A 149 -20.84 0.51 21.13
CA SER A 149 -21.77 1.59 20.75
C SER A 149 -21.12 2.58 19.78
N GLU A 150 -19.84 2.89 19.95
CA GLU A 150 -19.09 3.78 19.05
C GLU A 150 -18.91 3.10 17.70
N GLN A 151 -18.44 1.85 17.69
CA GLN A 151 -18.22 1.02 16.49
C GLN A 151 -19.49 0.91 15.64
N LYS A 152 -20.63 0.60 16.26
CA LYS A 152 -21.93 0.51 15.59
C LYS A 152 -22.33 1.83 14.94
N SER A 153 -22.23 2.93 15.69
CA SER A 153 -22.69 4.25 15.27
C SER A 153 -22.00 4.78 14.02
N ILE A 154 -20.76 4.33 13.75
CA ILE A 154 -19.98 4.72 12.56
C ILE A 154 -20.67 4.29 11.26
N GLY A 155 -21.54 3.27 11.30
CA GLY A 155 -22.35 2.87 10.15
C GLY A 155 -23.19 4.01 9.56
N LYS A 156 -23.52 5.04 10.35
CA LYS A 156 -24.27 6.20 9.88
C LYS A 156 -23.46 7.15 8.99
N LEU A 157 -22.13 6.99 8.90
CA LEU A 157 -21.34 7.66 7.85
C LEU A 157 -21.67 7.15 6.44
N PHE A 158 -22.40 6.04 6.35
CA PHE A 158 -22.90 5.42 5.13
C PHE A 158 -24.41 5.60 4.94
N GLY A 159 -25.07 6.37 5.81
CA GLY A 159 -26.48 6.78 5.66
C GLY A 159 -26.61 8.11 4.92
N GLY A 160 -27.82 8.49 4.49
CA GLY A 160 -28.04 9.74 3.77
C GLY A 160 -27.77 11.01 4.58
N LYS A 161 -27.60 12.14 3.88
CA LYS A 161 -27.26 13.46 4.44
C LYS A 161 -28.23 14.02 5.50
N ASP A 162 -29.43 13.47 5.59
CA ASP A 162 -30.45 13.92 6.55
C ASP A 162 -30.33 13.21 7.90
N ASN A 163 -29.78 11.99 7.92
CA ASN A 163 -29.76 11.10 9.10
C ASN A 163 -28.37 10.48 9.37
N GLY A 164 -27.34 10.93 8.67
CA GLY A 164 -25.99 10.38 8.69
C GLY A 164 -24.93 11.44 8.50
N GLY A 165 -23.68 11.08 8.82
CA GLY A 165 -22.54 11.99 8.65
C GLY A 165 -22.50 13.14 9.64
N GLU A 166 -22.98 12.96 10.88
CA GLU A 166 -22.88 13.96 11.93
C GLU A 166 -21.52 13.94 12.61
N GLU A 167 -21.18 15.04 13.28
CA GLU A 167 -19.96 15.19 14.08
C GLU A 167 -19.73 14.02 15.05
N ALA A 168 -20.78 13.53 15.71
CA ALA A 168 -20.68 12.42 16.67
C ALA A 168 -20.19 11.12 16.02
N GLN A 169 -20.65 10.80 14.80
CA GLN A 169 -20.23 9.57 14.13
C GLN A 169 -18.86 9.72 13.49
N ALA A 170 -18.51 10.91 13.02
CA ALA A 170 -17.16 11.23 12.59
C ALA A 170 -16.15 11.19 13.76
N ALA A 171 -16.57 11.61 14.96
CA ALA A 171 -15.77 11.50 16.18
C ALA A 171 -15.57 10.04 16.60
N ALA A 172 -16.62 9.21 16.55
CA ALA A 172 -16.51 7.77 16.79
C ALA A 172 -15.56 7.08 15.79
N ALA A 173 -15.64 7.46 14.50
CA ALA A 173 -14.71 6.99 13.48
C ALA A 173 -13.27 7.40 13.80
N SER A 174 -13.06 8.67 14.17
CA SER A 174 -11.76 9.20 14.57
C SER A 174 -11.19 8.49 15.79
N ALA A 175 -12.04 8.16 16.78
CA ALA A 175 -11.66 7.39 17.97
C ALA A 175 -11.20 5.97 17.59
N SER A 176 -11.94 5.29 16.70
CA SER A 176 -11.58 3.95 16.19
C SER A 176 -10.25 3.98 15.45
N ILE A 177 -10.07 4.96 14.54
CA ILE A 177 -8.82 5.18 13.82
C ILE A 177 -7.67 5.49 14.79
N GLY A 178 -7.92 6.28 15.84
CA GLY A 178 -6.95 6.62 16.87
C GLY A 178 -6.54 5.43 17.76
N ALA A 179 -7.45 4.50 18.01
CA ALA A 179 -7.25 3.34 18.88
C ALA A 179 -6.29 2.27 18.30
N VAL A 180 -6.24 2.16 16.99
CA VAL A 180 -5.43 1.14 16.27
C VAL A 180 -4.10 1.71 15.77
N THR A 181 -3.21 0.87 15.27
CA THR A 181 -1.98 1.29 14.58
C THR A 181 -2.17 1.23 13.06
N GLY A 182 -1.27 1.84 12.29
CA GLY A 182 -1.32 1.68 10.83
C GLY A 182 -1.05 0.23 10.39
N ALA A 183 -0.28 -0.54 11.16
CA ALA A 183 -0.06 -1.95 10.88
C ALA A 183 -1.35 -2.77 11.09
N ASP A 184 -2.14 -2.46 12.12
CA ASP A 184 -3.46 -3.08 12.33
C ASP A 184 -4.39 -2.82 11.14
N ILE A 185 -4.40 -1.58 10.63
CA ILE A 185 -5.20 -1.19 9.46
C ILE A 185 -4.74 -1.96 8.22
N LEU A 186 -3.43 -2.01 7.96
CA LEU A 186 -2.87 -2.74 6.83
C LEU A 186 -3.18 -4.25 6.89
N GLN A 187 -3.08 -4.85 8.08
CA GLN A 187 -3.47 -6.24 8.30
C GLN A 187 -4.96 -6.46 8.05
N ALA A 188 -5.82 -5.54 8.48
CA ALA A 188 -7.25 -5.61 8.20
C ALA A 188 -7.57 -5.49 6.70
N ILE A 189 -6.84 -4.66 5.95
CA ILE A 189 -6.95 -4.60 4.49
C ILE A 189 -6.48 -5.92 3.85
N ALA A 190 -5.30 -6.43 4.24
CA ALA A 190 -4.71 -7.62 3.66
C ALA A 190 -5.52 -8.91 3.91
N LYS A 191 -6.16 -9.00 5.09
CA LYS A 191 -7.06 -10.10 5.44
C LYS A 191 -8.49 -9.90 4.95
N SER A 192 -8.84 -8.71 4.45
CA SER A 192 -10.16 -8.48 3.86
C SER A 192 -10.32 -9.35 2.61
N GLY A 193 -11.44 -10.04 2.52
CA GLY A 193 -11.88 -10.62 1.25
C GLY A 193 -12.15 -9.54 0.22
N GLU A 194 -12.14 -9.92 -1.06
CA GLU A 194 -12.66 -9.09 -2.13
C GLU A 194 -14.17 -8.90 -1.95
N THR A 195 -14.68 -7.75 -2.40
CA THR A 195 -16.12 -7.48 -2.43
C THR A 195 -16.67 -7.75 -3.82
N ALA A 196 -17.90 -8.26 -3.88
CA ALA A 196 -18.62 -8.48 -5.13
C ALA A 196 -19.63 -7.34 -5.38
N ASP A 197 -20.07 -7.21 -6.63
CA ASP A 197 -21.00 -6.17 -7.10
C ASP A 197 -22.42 -6.29 -6.56
N ASN A 198 -22.74 -7.35 -5.80
CA ASN A 198 -24.00 -7.40 -5.04
C ASN A 198 -23.87 -6.48 -3.83
N ILE A 199 -23.93 -5.18 -4.10
CA ILE A 199 -23.64 -4.10 -3.17
C ILE A 199 -24.45 -4.30 -1.89
N LYS A 200 -23.72 -4.52 -0.79
CA LYS A 200 -24.27 -4.81 0.53
C LYS A 200 -24.58 -3.51 1.26
N ASP A 201 -25.65 -3.54 2.04
CA ASP A 201 -25.90 -2.51 3.04
C ASP A 201 -24.83 -2.59 4.13
N ILE A 202 -24.61 -1.49 4.85
CA ILE A 202 -23.57 -1.43 5.90
C ILE A 202 -23.81 -2.46 7.02
N GLU A 203 -25.07 -2.85 7.27
CA GLU A 203 -25.43 -3.88 8.26
C GLU A 203 -24.93 -5.27 7.87
N ALA A 204 -24.78 -5.54 6.57
CA ALA A 204 -24.33 -6.82 6.01
C ALA A 204 -22.83 -6.83 5.66
N ALA A 205 -22.12 -5.74 5.97
CA ALA A 205 -20.68 -5.69 5.81
C ALA A 205 -20.00 -6.64 6.81
N THR A 206 -19.04 -7.43 6.36
CA THR A 206 -18.30 -8.42 7.17
C THR A 206 -16.80 -8.15 7.21
N GLY A 207 -16.35 -7.05 6.60
CA GLY A 207 -14.94 -6.72 6.43
C GLY A 207 -14.73 -5.39 5.71
N ALA A 208 -13.46 -4.97 5.62
CA ALA A 208 -13.08 -3.64 5.14
C ALA A 208 -13.57 -3.36 3.70
N ALA A 209 -13.47 -4.34 2.80
CA ALA A 209 -13.93 -4.22 1.42
C ALA A 209 -15.44 -3.93 1.33
N SER A 210 -16.24 -4.70 2.08
CA SER A 210 -17.69 -4.53 2.10
C SER A 210 -18.14 -3.24 2.81
N ILE A 211 -17.37 -2.75 3.79
CA ILE A 211 -17.59 -1.42 4.37
C ILE A 211 -17.33 -0.35 3.31
N ALA A 212 -16.21 -0.44 2.58
CA ALA A 212 -15.86 0.51 1.54
C ALA A 212 -16.88 0.54 0.38
N ALA A 213 -17.39 -0.62 -0.02
CA ALA A 213 -18.40 -0.74 -1.08
C ALA A 213 -19.85 -0.55 -0.59
N ALA A 214 -20.08 -0.29 0.70
CA ALA A 214 -21.43 -0.24 1.25
C ALA A 214 -22.32 0.81 0.55
N LYS A 215 -23.54 0.43 0.22
CA LYS A 215 -24.55 1.35 -0.34
C LYS A 215 -24.96 2.42 0.68
N LYS A 216 -25.63 3.46 0.17
CA LYS A 216 -26.43 4.34 1.02
C LYS A 216 -27.50 3.49 1.71
N ASP A 217 -27.46 3.44 3.03
CA ASP A 217 -28.51 2.83 3.84
C ASP A 217 -28.79 3.71 5.07
N ASP A 218 -29.99 4.31 5.08
CA ASP A 218 -30.31 5.39 5.99
C ASP A 218 -30.37 4.90 7.45
N ASN A 219 -29.62 5.58 8.31
CA ASN A 219 -29.62 5.40 9.77
C ASN A 219 -29.27 3.97 10.25
N LYS A 220 -28.40 3.27 9.51
CA LYS A 220 -27.93 1.93 9.88
C LYS A 220 -26.64 1.92 10.66
N GLU A 221 -26.47 0.84 11.42
CA GLU A 221 -25.28 0.56 12.22
C GLU A 221 -24.47 -0.59 11.62
N ILE A 222 -23.19 -0.66 11.94
CA ILE A 222 -22.38 -1.85 11.64
C ILE A 222 -22.82 -2.97 12.60
N LYS A 223 -23.36 -4.07 12.09
CA LYS A 223 -23.90 -5.17 12.95
C LYS A 223 -22.92 -6.31 13.17
N ASP A 224 -22.21 -6.71 12.12
CA ASP A 224 -21.35 -7.89 12.13
C ASP A 224 -20.15 -7.74 13.08
N GLU A 225 -19.84 -8.78 13.84
CA GLU A 225 -18.75 -8.75 14.83
C GLU A 225 -17.36 -8.57 14.21
N ALA A 226 -17.13 -9.09 13.01
CA ALA A 226 -15.86 -8.92 12.31
C ALA A 226 -15.75 -7.50 11.73
N ALA A 227 -16.86 -6.93 11.26
CA ALA A 227 -16.88 -5.55 10.76
C ALA A 227 -16.76 -4.48 11.88
N LYS A 228 -17.17 -4.80 13.12
CA LYS A 228 -17.11 -3.87 14.25
C LYS A 228 -15.70 -3.66 14.85
N LYS A 229 -14.67 -4.37 14.37
CA LYS A 229 -13.31 -4.16 14.87
C LYS A 229 -12.77 -2.81 14.43
N ASP A 230 -12.17 -2.04 15.33
CA ASP A 230 -11.62 -0.72 15.01
C ASP A 230 -10.67 -0.75 13.80
N ALA A 231 -9.83 -1.79 13.69
CA ALA A 231 -8.91 -1.97 12.57
C ALA A 231 -9.65 -2.17 11.24
N VAL A 232 -10.74 -2.95 11.26
CA VAL A 232 -11.59 -3.22 10.08
C VAL A 232 -12.39 -1.99 9.67
N ILE A 233 -12.90 -1.23 10.65
CA ILE A 233 -13.59 0.04 10.41
C ILE A 233 -12.63 1.05 9.79
N ALA A 234 -11.46 1.25 10.41
CA ALA A 234 -10.44 2.17 9.91
C ALA A 234 -9.95 1.77 8.50
N ALA A 235 -9.78 0.47 8.23
CA ALA A 235 -9.47 -0.05 6.90
C ALA A 235 -10.58 0.22 5.88
N GLY A 236 -11.84 0.00 6.26
CA GLY A 236 -12.99 0.29 5.40
C GLY A 236 -13.11 1.78 5.06
N ILE A 237 -12.88 2.65 6.04
CA ILE A 237 -12.84 4.11 5.85
C ILE A 237 -11.68 4.50 4.92
N ALA A 238 -10.48 3.98 5.16
CA ALA A 238 -9.32 4.25 4.31
C ALA A 238 -9.57 3.81 2.85
N LEU A 239 -10.09 2.60 2.65
CA LEU A 239 -10.42 2.07 1.33
C LEU A 239 -11.50 2.93 0.64
N ARG A 240 -12.59 3.29 1.33
CA ARG A 240 -13.64 4.19 0.79
C ARG A 240 -13.06 5.52 0.34
N ALA A 241 -12.19 6.11 1.16
CA ALA A 241 -11.57 7.40 0.93
C ALA A 241 -10.59 7.38 -0.25
N MET A 242 -9.84 6.28 -0.45
CA MET A 242 -8.88 6.15 -1.56
C MET A 242 -9.52 5.69 -2.86
N ALA A 243 -10.53 4.82 -2.77
CA ALA A 243 -11.15 4.18 -3.93
C ALA A 243 -11.97 5.16 -4.77
N LYS A 244 -12.03 4.88 -6.07
CA LYS A 244 -12.85 5.58 -7.05
C LYS A 244 -14.31 5.65 -6.57
N ASP A 245 -14.93 6.82 -6.76
CA ASP A 245 -16.34 7.13 -6.47
C ASP A 245 -16.78 7.04 -5.00
N GLY A 246 -15.94 6.52 -4.09
CA GLY A 246 -16.27 6.40 -2.67
C GLY A 246 -16.46 7.75 -1.98
N LYS A 247 -17.61 7.95 -1.34
CA LYS A 247 -17.92 9.15 -0.55
C LYS A 247 -18.59 8.79 0.77
N PHE A 248 -18.38 9.64 1.77
CA PHE A 248 -19.05 9.57 3.05
C PHE A 248 -20.21 10.56 3.11
N ALA A 249 -21.18 10.25 3.95
CA ALA A 249 -22.25 11.17 4.27
C ALA A 249 -21.70 12.40 5.02
N ALA A 250 -22.32 13.55 4.78
CA ALA A 250 -22.14 14.73 5.61
C ALA A 250 -23.49 15.40 5.82
N LYS A 251 -23.77 15.78 7.07
CA LYS A 251 -25.05 16.39 7.42
C LYS A 251 -25.23 17.74 6.74
N ASN A 252 -26.42 17.96 6.20
CA ASN A 252 -26.81 19.21 5.57
C ASN A 252 -26.83 20.37 6.59
N ASN A 253 -26.37 21.56 6.16
CA ASN A 253 -26.31 22.79 6.96
C ASN A 253 -25.49 22.66 8.25
N GLU A 254 -24.52 21.75 8.30
CA GLU A 254 -23.67 21.52 9.46
C GLU A 254 -22.19 21.44 9.06
N GLU A 255 -21.55 22.60 8.86
CA GLU A 255 -20.15 22.69 8.39
C GLU A 255 -19.16 21.85 9.23
N LYS A 256 -19.33 21.83 10.55
CA LYS A 256 -18.48 21.04 11.46
C LYS A 256 -18.54 19.54 11.18
N SER A 257 -19.67 19.03 10.70
CA SER A 257 -19.83 17.63 10.30
C SER A 257 -18.98 17.30 9.08
N ALA A 258 -19.00 18.16 8.06
CA ALA A 258 -18.14 17.99 6.87
C ALA A 258 -16.64 17.99 7.25
N HIS A 259 -16.21 18.92 8.10
CA HIS A 259 -14.82 18.96 8.57
C HIS A 259 -14.43 17.72 9.38
N ALA A 260 -15.31 17.24 10.26
CA ALA A 260 -15.05 16.05 11.06
C ALA A 260 -14.94 14.78 10.18
N VAL A 261 -15.86 14.60 9.22
CA VAL A 261 -15.83 13.48 8.27
C VAL A 261 -14.56 13.51 7.42
N ASN A 262 -14.23 14.68 6.88
CA ASN A 262 -13.00 14.91 6.12
C ASN A 262 -11.73 14.61 6.94
N GLY A 263 -11.71 15.03 8.20
CA GLY A 263 -10.62 14.75 9.13
C GLY A 263 -10.46 13.25 9.42
N ALA A 264 -11.57 12.54 9.65
CA ALA A 264 -11.57 11.09 9.86
C ALA A 264 -11.03 10.34 8.63
N ALA A 265 -11.53 10.68 7.43
CA ALA A 265 -11.07 10.09 6.17
C ALA A 265 -9.56 10.34 5.97
N ALA A 266 -9.10 11.58 6.13
CA ALA A 266 -7.70 11.94 5.99
C ALA A 266 -6.80 11.22 7.00
N SER A 267 -7.26 11.07 8.25
CA SER A 267 -6.52 10.35 9.29
C SER A 267 -6.39 8.86 8.96
N ALA A 268 -7.47 8.21 8.51
CA ALA A 268 -7.45 6.80 8.10
C ALA A 268 -6.48 6.56 6.92
N VAL A 269 -6.57 7.38 5.87
CA VAL A 269 -5.68 7.29 4.69
C VAL A 269 -4.24 7.59 5.08
N GLY A 270 -4.01 8.71 5.80
CA GLY A 270 -2.68 9.13 6.22
C GLY A 270 -1.97 8.07 7.06
N LYS A 271 -2.68 7.44 8.00
CA LYS A 271 -2.14 6.38 8.84
C LYS A 271 -1.83 5.10 8.05
N THR A 272 -2.72 4.71 7.14
CA THR A 272 -2.53 3.55 6.26
C THR A 272 -1.31 3.73 5.35
N LEU A 273 -1.27 4.83 4.61
CA LEU A 273 -0.21 5.10 3.63
C LEU A 273 1.13 5.36 4.31
N SER A 274 1.16 6.14 5.40
CA SER A 274 2.41 6.40 6.11
C SER A 274 3.07 5.11 6.60
N THR A 275 2.29 4.19 7.18
CA THR A 275 2.84 2.90 7.63
C THR A 275 3.26 2.04 6.45
N LEU A 276 2.46 1.96 5.39
CA LEU A 276 2.79 1.17 4.20
C LEU A 276 4.12 1.64 3.57
N ILE A 277 4.26 2.94 3.44
CA ILE A 277 5.42 3.60 2.82
C ILE A 277 6.67 3.42 3.68
N ILE A 278 6.55 3.56 5.02
CA ILE A 278 7.65 3.27 5.94
C ILE A 278 8.06 1.79 5.85
N ALA A 279 7.10 0.88 5.79
CA ALA A 279 7.40 -0.55 5.69
C ALA A 279 8.11 -0.90 4.38
N ILE A 280 7.64 -0.36 3.23
CA ILE A 280 8.33 -0.48 1.94
C ILE A 280 9.77 0.07 2.06
N ARG A 281 9.95 1.26 2.62
CA ARG A 281 11.28 1.86 2.82
C ARG A 281 12.20 0.94 3.63
N ASN A 282 11.70 0.40 4.75
CA ASN A 282 12.48 -0.46 5.63
C ASN A 282 12.86 -1.78 4.95
N THR A 283 11.95 -2.38 4.19
CA THR A 283 12.22 -3.61 3.42
C THR A 283 13.26 -3.36 2.34
N VAL A 284 13.15 -2.26 1.60
CA VAL A 284 14.12 -1.95 0.56
C VAL A 284 15.47 -1.60 1.17
N ASP A 285 15.54 -0.77 2.21
CA ASP A 285 16.79 -0.47 2.93
C ASP A 285 17.47 -1.75 3.45
N SER A 286 16.70 -2.69 4.00
CA SER A 286 17.22 -3.98 4.46
C SER A 286 17.75 -4.83 3.31
N GLY A 287 16.99 -4.98 2.22
CA GLY A 287 17.40 -5.74 1.04
C GLY A 287 18.65 -5.14 0.38
N LEU A 288 18.71 -3.81 0.33
CA LEU A 288 19.87 -3.06 -0.11
C LEU A 288 21.08 -3.39 0.81
N LYS A 289 20.98 -3.22 2.12
CA LYS A 289 22.07 -3.55 3.06
C LYS A 289 22.60 -4.98 2.89
N SER A 290 21.71 -5.94 2.67
CA SER A 290 22.10 -7.33 2.38
C SER A 290 22.91 -7.46 1.10
N ILE A 291 22.51 -6.80 0.00
CA ILE A 291 23.27 -6.78 -1.25
C ILE A 291 24.67 -6.18 -1.03
N ASN A 292 24.76 -5.04 -0.32
CA ASN A 292 26.04 -4.40 -0.04
C ASN A 292 26.97 -5.30 0.79
N ALA A 293 26.43 -6.00 1.80
CA ALA A 293 27.19 -6.96 2.59
C ALA A 293 27.72 -8.12 1.74
N VAL A 294 26.89 -8.68 0.85
CA VAL A 294 27.31 -9.71 -0.11
C VAL A 294 28.43 -9.16 -1.01
N LEU A 295 28.25 -7.98 -1.60
CA LEU A 295 29.26 -7.36 -2.48
C LEU A 295 30.60 -7.11 -1.80
N ALA A 296 30.61 -6.73 -0.52
CA ALA A 296 31.84 -6.55 0.25
C ALA A 296 32.64 -7.85 0.42
N THR A 297 31.99 -9.01 0.29
CA THR A 297 32.61 -10.34 0.40
C THR A 297 33.03 -10.95 -0.94
N VAL A 298 32.58 -10.39 -2.07
CA VAL A 298 32.88 -10.97 -3.40
C VAL A 298 34.37 -10.85 -3.70
N THR A 299 35.01 -12.00 -3.94
CA THR A 299 36.42 -12.12 -4.28
C THR A 299 36.62 -12.46 -5.76
N GLN A 300 37.86 -12.33 -6.25
CA GLN A 300 38.19 -12.60 -7.65
C GLN A 300 37.98 -14.08 -8.03
N GLU A 301 38.07 -14.99 -7.06
CA GLU A 301 37.87 -16.44 -7.23
C GLU A 301 36.40 -16.80 -7.48
N ASP A 302 35.46 -16.04 -6.91
CA ASP A 302 34.01 -16.25 -7.09
C ASP A 302 33.55 -16.02 -8.54
N LYS A 303 34.24 -15.17 -9.31
CA LYS A 303 33.98 -15.01 -10.76
C LYS A 303 34.46 -16.20 -11.60
N SER A 304 35.44 -16.96 -11.12
CA SER A 304 36.03 -18.08 -11.87
C SER A 304 35.23 -19.37 -11.70
N ALA A 305 34.45 -19.51 -10.63
CA ALA A 305 33.62 -20.69 -10.40
C ALA A 305 32.36 -20.74 -11.31
N ASP A 306 31.84 -19.59 -11.74
CA ASP A 306 30.69 -19.51 -12.65
C ASP A 306 31.10 -19.73 -14.13
N SER A 307 32.40 -19.65 -14.45
CA SER A 307 32.90 -19.91 -15.81
C SER A 307 33.26 -21.37 -16.05
N THR A 308 33.60 -22.15 -15.02
CA THR A 308 33.97 -23.57 -15.16
C THR A 308 32.78 -24.50 -15.42
N THR A 309 31.55 -24.12 -15.06
CA THR A 309 30.35 -24.92 -15.36
C THR A 309 29.90 -24.85 -16.83
N LEU A 310 30.33 -23.81 -17.57
CA LEU A 310 30.03 -23.66 -19.01
C LEU A 310 31.04 -24.38 -19.92
N VAL A 311 32.29 -24.58 -19.48
CA VAL A 311 33.31 -25.25 -20.32
C VAL A 311 33.13 -26.78 -20.32
N ASP A 312 32.67 -27.36 -19.21
CA ASP A 312 32.60 -28.82 -19.07
C ASP A 312 31.42 -29.47 -19.83
N ALA A 313 30.36 -28.70 -20.10
CA ALA A 313 29.23 -29.17 -20.91
C ALA A 313 29.53 -29.23 -22.42
N THR A 314 30.59 -28.58 -22.88
CA THR A 314 30.95 -28.52 -24.32
C THR A 314 32.04 -29.52 -24.69
N ALA A 315 32.85 -29.97 -23.72
CA ALA A 315 33.90 -30.98 -23.94
C ALA A 315 33.35 -32.41 -24.11
N SER A 316 32.18 -32.73 -23.53
CA SER A 316 31.59 -34.07 -23.61
C SER A 316 30.80 -34.37 -24.91
N ARG A 317 30.80 -33.47 -25.91
CA ARG A 317 30.11 -33.67 -27.21
C ARG A 317 31.04 -33.91 -28.41
N GLN A 318 32.33 -34.20 -28.20
CA GLN A 318 33.26 -34.56 -29.30
C GLN A 318 33.87 -35.97 -29.22
N GLN A 319 33.36 -36.84 -28.35
CA GLN A 319 33.71 -38.27 -28.37
C GLN A 319 32.46 -39.14 -28.22
N GLN A 320 31.73 -39.33 -29.33
CA GLN A 320 30.98 -40.56 -29.64
C GLN A 320 30.66 -40.60 -31.12
#